data_AF-A0A964R4T0-F1
#
_entry.id   AF-A0A964R4T0-F1
#
_cell.length_a   1.000
_cell.length_b   1.000
_cell.length_c   1.000
_cell.angle_alpha   90.00
_cell.angle_beta   90.00
_cell.angle_gamma   90.00
#
_symmetry.space_group_name_H-M   'P 1'
#
loop_
_entity.id
_entity.type
_entity.pdbx_description
1 polymer ?
#
loop_
_entity_poly.entity_id
_entity_poly.type
_entity_poly.pdbx_seq_one_letter_code
_entity_poly.pdbx_strand_id
1 'polypeptide(L)'
;MKKVFLIGGILLALFALLIVVAIITTNQWCWGCNVYGSREEITKLAIVKNNPLICERVGWTDTSGGWPARNVNLCYVDVAIATKNIEVCKMTPRGSGYSVDNSYYSHFENCYVLASKSPETDFLQCGNIKVSNVKRDCYADFAKKLNSPLICENIDNEIEKHKCILYEVLTQESFSKNLEFYKQYCAPLTNEYDKYQCNKFLNTNQEITIKDWKTYKWSYYSYLYTFKYPSNWNVSELPTNYKSNILGGLFFNPPSLNDDDRILVNRVQCGTSSSQTKCVMFNNQIPIWTSTKNPQILKTFDLFVENIK
;
A
#
# COMPACT_ATOMS: atom_id res chain seq x y z
N MET A 1 47.11 -33.84 62.60
CA MET A 1 46.84 -32.78 61.60
C MET A 1 46.54 -33.31 60.19
N LYS A 2 47.31 -34.24 59.60
CA LYS A 2 47.05 -34.74 58.22
C LYS A 2 45.63 -35.32 57.96
N LYS A 3 45.01 -35.98 58.95
CA LYS A 3 43.64 -36.52 58.81
C LYS A 3 42.56 -35.44 58.73
N VAL A 4 42.78 -34.25 59.30
CA VAL A 4 41.79 -33.14 59.30
C VAL A 4 41.71 -32.49 57.91
N PHE A 5 42.85 -32.35 57.22
CA PHE A 5 42.88 -31.82 55.85
C PHE A 5 42.23 -32.76 54.84
N LEU A 6 42.38 -34.08 55.02
CA LEU A 6 41.75 -35.07 54.14
C LEU A 6 40.22 -35.02 54.25
N ILE A 7 39.68 -34.91 55.48
CA ILE A 7 38.24 -34.85 55.71
C ILE A 7 37.66 -33.53 55.19
N GLY A 8 38.37 -32.41 55.38
CA GLY A 8 37.94 -31.11 54.87
C GLY A 8 37.83 -31.07 53.34
N GLY A 9 38.80 -31.67 52.62
CA GLY A 9 38.77 -31.73 51.16
C GLY A 9 37.60 -32.55 50.60
N ILE A 10 37.28 -33.68 51.25
CA ILE A 10 36.15 -34.54 50.85
C ILE A 10 34.82 -33.82 51.05
N LEU A 11 34.64 -33.12 52.17
CA LEU A 11 33.41 -32.36 52.44
C LEU A 11 33.19 -31.23 51.43
N LEU A 12 34.26 -30.54 51.03
CA LEU A 12 34.19 -29.43 50.07
C LEU A 12 33.84 -29.93 48.66
N ALA A 13 34.40 -31.08 48.25
CA ALA A 13 34.07 -31.73 46.99
C ALA A 13 32.61 -32.23 46.95
N LEU A 14 32.12 -32.82 48.05
CA LEU A 14 30.71 -33.23 48.16
C LEU A 14 29.76 -32.04 48.12
N PHE A 15 30.12 -30.92 48.75
CA PHE A 15 29.30 -29.71 48.72
C PHE A 15 29.24 -29.10 47.31
N ALA A 16 30.36 -29.04 46.59
CA ALA A 16 30.39 -28.61 45.20
C ALA A 16 29.56 -29.53 44.30
N LEU A 17 29.63 -30.85 44.50
CA LEU A 17 28.81 -31.82 43.78
C LEU A 17 27.30 -31.60 44.04
N LEU A 18 26.90 -31.35 45.30
CA LEU A 18 25.52 -31.07 45.65
C LEU A 18 25.00 -29.78 45.02
N ILE A 19 25.83 -28.73 44.91
CA ILE A 19 25.47 -27.49 44.19
C ILE A 19 25.25 -27.78 42.70
N VAL A 20 26.15 -28.53 42.06
CA VAL A 20 26.01 -28.90 40.65
C VAL A 20 24.76 -29.74 40.42
N VAL A 21 24.48 -30.72 41.30
CA VAL A 21 23.25 -31.52 41.25
C VAL A 21 22.03 -30.63 41.45
N ALA A 22 22.03 -29.70 42.40
CA ALA A 22 20.93 -28.76 42.62
C ALA A 22 20.70 -27.84 41.42
N ILE A 23 21.75 -27.36 40.76
CA ILE A 23 21.63 -26.54 39.53
C ILE A 23 21.06 -27.37 38.38
N ILE A 24 21.46 -28.64 38.25
CA ILE A 24 20.94 -29.53 37.20
C ILE A 24 19.48 -29.89 37.48
N THR A 25 19.12 -30.21 38.73
CA THR A 25 17.75 -30.63 39.07
C THR A 25 16.77 -29.47 39.08
N THR A 26 17.18 -28.27 39.50
CA THR A 26 16.32 -27.06 39.44
C THR A 26 16.15 -26.52 38.03
N ASN A 27 17.13 -26.73 37.13
CA ASN A 27 17.00 -26.32 35.73
C ASN A 27 16.32 -27.36 34.83
N GLN A 28 16.14 -28.62 35.27
CA GLN A 28 15.57 -29.66 34.41
C GLN A 28 14.06 -29.89 34.55
N TRP A 29 13.36 -29.36 35.56
CA TRP A 29 11.96 -29.75 35.78
C TRP A 29 11.01 -28.59 36.08
N CYS A 30 10.77 -27.79 35.05
CA CYS A 30 9.42 -27.25 34.81
C CYS A 30 9.04 -27.45 33.34
N TRP A 31 9.36 -28.63 32.77
CA TRP A 31 8.79 -29.06 31.48
C TRP A 31 7.27 -29.30 31.53
N GLY A 32 6.66 -29.26 32.73
CA GLY A 32 5.22 -29.28 32.96
C GLY A 32 4.65 -28.02 33.63
N CYS A 33 5.48 -27.04 33.98
CA CYS A 33 4.98 -25.73 34.40
C CYS A 33 4.75 -24.94 33.13
N ASN A 34 3.69 -25.32 32.42
CA ASN A 34 3.16 -24.55 31.33
C ASN A 34 2.65 -23.22 31.90
N VAL A 35 3.58 -22.28 32.14
CA VAL A 35 3.25 -20.87 32.29
C VAL A 35 2.90 -20.39 30.90
N TYR A 36 1.73 -20.82 30.45
CA TYR A 36 1.03 -20.29 29.30
C TYR A 36 0.61 -18.87 29.69
N GLY A 37 1.43 -17.90 29.29
CA GLY A 37 1.08 -16.50 29.40
C GLY A 37 0.16 -16.09 28.25
N SER A 38 -0.50 -14.95 28.41
CA SER A 38 -1.16 -14.30 27.29
C SER A 38 -0.14 -14.04 26.17
N ARG A 39 -0.61 -13.95 24.92
CA ARG A 39 0.25 -13.59 23.76
C ARG A 39 1.12 -12.37 24.06
N GLU A 40 0.54 -11.35 24.69
CA GLU A 40 1.23 -10.09 24.97
C GLU A 40 2.40 -10.27 25.95
N GLU A 41 2.19 -11.00 27.04
CA GLU A 41 3.24 -11.26 28.04
C GLU A 41 4.39 -12.08 27.46
N ILE A 42 4.05 -13.14 26.71
CA ILE A 42 5.05 -13.99 26.06
C ILE A 42 5.83 -13.22 24.99
N THR A 43 5.15 -12.38 24.21
CA THR A 43 5.80 -11.53 23.20
C THR A 43 6.76 -10.55 23.84
N LYS A 44 6.35 -9.83 24.90
CA LYS A 44 7.23 -8.93 25.65
C LYS A 44 8.45 -9.67 26.18
N LEU A 45 8.26 -10.86 26.73
CA LEU A 45 9.36 -11.67 27.24
C LEU A 45 10.31 -12.11 26.11
N ALA A 46 9.78 -12.57 24.97
CA ALA A 46 10.55 -12.96 23.80
C ALA A 46 11.43 -11.80 23.28
N ILE A 47 10.86 -10.58 23.22
CA ILE A 47 11.58 -9.37 22.84
C ILE A 47 12.69 -9.04 23.85
N VAL A 48 12.36 -8.96 25.15
CA VAL A 48 13.33 -8.61 26.21
C VAL A 48 14.49 -9.59 26.29
N LYS A 49 14.22 -10.88 26.06
CA LYS A 49 15.24 -11.93 26.05
C LYS A 49 15.94 -12.09 24.70
N ASN A 50 15.49 -11.37 23.67
CA ASN A 50 15.90 -11.54 22.28
C ASN A 50 15.91 -13.02 21.86
N ASN A 51 14.89 -13.76 22.27
CA ASN A 51 14.76 -15.20 22.02
C ASN A 51 13.37 -15.52 21.45
N PRO A 52 13.25 -15.60 20.11
CA PRO A 52 11.97 -15.85 19.46
C PRO A 52 11.36 -17.22 19.78
N LEU A 53 12.15 -18.23 20.16
CA LEU A 53 11.64 -19.55 20.54
C LEU A 53 10.71 -19.49 21.78
N ILE A 54 10.74 -18.39 22.54
CA ILE A 54 9.79 -18.15 23.62
C ILE A 54 8.35 -18.07 23.09
N CYS A 55 8.12 -17.70 21.82
CA CYS A 55 6.80 -17.68 21.20
C CYS A 55 6.14 -19.07 21.11
N GLU A 56 6.90 -20.16 21.20
CA GLU A 56 6.34 -21.52 21.30
C GLU A 56 5.54 -21.74 22.61
N ARG A 57 5.72 -20.84 23.59
CA ARG A 57 5.06 -20.89 24.91
C ARG A 57 3.78 -20.06 24.97
N VAL A 58 3.35 -19.44 23.86
CA VAL A 58 2.07 -18.73 23.83
C VAL A 58 0.95 -19.72 24.15
N GLY A 59 0.15 -19.38 25.16
CA GLY A 59 -0.82 -20.29 25.75
C GLY A 59 -1.93 -20.80 24.85
N TRP A 60 -2.31 -22.07 25.06
CA TRP A 60 -3.57 -22.67 24.62
C TRP A 60 -4.69 -22.24 25.57
N THR A 61 -4.99 -20.94 25.66
CA THR A 61 -5.89 -20.42 26.70
C THR A 61 -7.37 -20.49 26.35
N ASP A 62 -7.74 -21.00 25.18
CA ASP A 62 -9.12 -21.15 24.76
C ASP A 62 -9.47 -22.62 24.46
N THR A 63 -10.06 -23.28 25.48
CA THR A 63 -10.79 -24.55 25.36
C THR A 63 -11.95 -24.51 24.35
N SER A 64 -12.23 -23.35 23.76
CA SER A 64 -13.24 -23.09 22.75
C SER A 64 -12.73 -23.19 21.30
N GLY A 65 -11.67 -23.97 21.06
CA GLY A 65 -11.25 -24.38 19.70
C GLY A 65 -10.65 -23.26 18.85
N GLY A 66 -10.17 -22.17 19.46
CA GLY A 66 -9.50 -21.07 18.78
C GLY A 66 -8.06 -21.42 18.43
N TRP A 67 -7.66 -21.08 17.20
CA TRP A 67 -6.43 -21.48 16.52
C TRP A 67 -5.15 -21.06 17.27
N PRO A 68 -4.49 -21.97 18.04
CA PRO A 68 -3.30 -21.66 18.82
C PRO A 68 -2.14 -21.19 17.92
N ALA A 69 -2.09 -21.73 16.71
CA ALA A 69 -1.13 -21.34 15.68
C ALA A 69 -1.20 -19.84 15.33
N ARG A 70 -2.37 -19.20 15.42
CA ARG A 70 -2.51 -17.77 15.12
C ARG A 70 -1.78 -16.92 16.14
N ASN A 71 -1.94 -17.19 17.42
CA ASN A 71 -1.32 -16.39 18.48
C ASN A 71 0.20 -16.59 18.51
N VAL A 72 0.67 -17.81 18.25
CA VAL A 72 2.10 -18.10 18.07
C VAL A 72 2.66 -17.34 16.85
N ASN A 73 1.98 -17.37 15.70
CA ASN A 73 2.40 -16.64 14.51
C ASN A 73 2.47 -15.12 14.76
N LEU A 74 1.48 -14.56 15.44
CA LEU A 74 1.46 -13.14 15.79
C LEU A 74 2.59 -12.78 16.77
N CYS A 75 2.92 -13.65 17.73
CA CYS A 75 4.09 -13.44 18.60
C CYS A 75 5.38 -13.35 17.79
N TYR A 76 5.61 -14.28 16.86
CA TYR A 76 6.79 -14.24 15.99
C TYR A 76 6.84 -12.97 15.13
N VAL A 77 5.70 -12.51 14.61
CA VAL A 77 5.59 -11.24 13.87
C VAL A 77 6.00 -10.06 14.75
N ASP A 78 5.43 -9.95 15.94
CA ASP A 78 5.70 -8.85 16.87
C ASP A 78 7.17 -8.84 17.30
N VAL A 79 7.75 -10.03 17.55
CA VAL A 79 9.18 -10.18 17.83
C VAL A 79 10.02 -9.78 16.62
N ALA A 80 9.68 -10.23 15.41
CA ALA A 80 10.40 -9.87 14.18
C ALA A 80 10.45 -8.34 13.98
N ILE A 81 9.32 -7.67 14.19
CA ILE A 81 9.22 -6.21 14.08
C ILE A 81 10.04 -5.51 15.17
N ALA A 82 9.87 -5.90 16.44
CA ALA A 82 10.52 -5.24 17.56
C ALA A 82 12.04 -5.44 17.59
N THR A 83 12.50 -6.64 17.22
CA THR A 83 13.94 -6.99 17.13
C THR A 83 14.54 -6.65 15.79
N LYS A 84 13.71 -6.25 14.81
CA LYS A 84 14.09 -5.98 13.41
C LYS A 84 14.80 -7.16 12.76
N ASN A 85 14.42 -8.37 13.17
CA ASN A 85 15.00 -9.61 12.70
C ASN A 85 13.98 -10.42 11.90
N ILE A 86 14.03 -10.27 10.58
CA ILE A 86 13.13 -10.97 9.65
C ILE A 86 13.29 -12.50 9.69
N GLU A 87 14.43 -13.01 10.13
CA GLU A 87 14.66 -14.46 10.25
C GLU A 87 13.71 -15.10 11.27
N VAL A 88 13.21 -14.30 12.23
CA VAL A 88 12.16 -14.72 13.15
C VAL A 88 10.90 -15.15 12.41
N CYS A 89 10.57 -14.54 11.27
CA CYS A 89 9.43 -14.95 10.45
C CYS A 89 9.58 -16.39 9.95
N LYS A 90 10.81 -16.92 9.78
CA LYS A 90 11.04 -18.32 9.38
C LYS A 90 10.64 -19.33 10.46
N MET A 91 10.49 -18.87 11.71
CA MET A 91 10.11 -19.70 12.86
C MET A 91 8.59 -19.83 13.01
N THR A 92 7.80 -19.08 12.23
CA THR A 92 6.34 -19.23 12.25
C THR A 92 5.98 -20.64 11.78
N PRO A 93 5.25 -21.44 12.59
CA PRO A 93 4.86 -22.79 12.22
C PRO A 93 4.17 -22.81 10.84
N ARG A 94 4.79 -23.50 9.88
CA ARG A 94 4.11 -23.81 8.61
C ARG A 94 3.00 -24.80 8.94
N GLY A 95 1.76 -24.40 8.69
CA GLY A 95 0.57 -25.10 9.14
C GLY A 95 0.66 -26.60 8.91
N SER A 96 0.51 -27.35 10.00
CA SER A 96 0.39 -28.80 9.97
C SER A 96 -0.95 -29.17 9.34
N GLY A 97 -0.96 -29.47 8.04
CA GLY A 97 -1.89 -30.40 7.38
C GLY A 97 -3.39 -30.08 7.32
N TYR A 98 -3.90 -29.04 8.00
CA TYR A 98 -5.31 -28.65 7.86
C TYR A 98 -5.50 -27.75 6.64
N SER A 99 -6.54 -28.09 5.88
CA SER A 99 -6.90 -27.61 4.54
C SER A 99 -6.41 -26.22 4.17
N VAL A 100 -5.82 -26.16 2.97
CA VAL A 100 -5.27 -25.00 2.26
C VAL A 100 -6.39 -24.05 1.84
N ASP A 101 -7.15 -23.52 2.79
CA ASP A 101 -7.89 -22.29 2.54
C ASP A 101 -6.86 -21.16 2.53
N ASN A 102 -6.89 -20.34 1.47
CA ASN A 102 -5.96 -19.23 1.16
C ASN A 102 -5.68 -18.24 2.31
N SER A 103 -6.37 -18.35 3.45
CA SER A 103 -6.15 -17.52 4.64
C SER A 103 -4.92 -17.93 5.46
N TYR A 104 -4.45 -19.19 5.40
CA TYR A 104 -3.35 -19.64 6.29
C TYR A 104 -1.95 -19.22 5.83
N TYR A 105 -1.70 -19.21 4.50
CA TYR A 105 -0.49 -18.65 3.92
C TYR A 105 -0.30 -17.16 4.28
N SER A 106 -1.40 -16.47 4.62
CA SER A 106 -1.34 -15.06 4.99
C SER A 106 -0.47 -14.79 6.22
N HIS A 107 -0.35 -15.66 7.23
CA HIS A 107 0.31 -15.23 8.48
C HIS A 107 1.85 -15.28 8.41
N PHE A 108 2.43 -16.34 7.84
CA PHE A 108 3.88 -16.41 7.59
C PHE A 108 4.32 -15.27 6.68
N GLU A 109 3.54 -15.01 5.62
CA GLU A 109 3.94 -14.05 4.60
C GLU A 109 3.59 -12.60 4.99
N ASN A 110 2.51 -12.40 5.77
CA ASN A 110 2.24 -11.12 6.43
C ASN A 110 3.34 -10.77 7.43
N CYS A 111 4.04 -11.73 8.03
CA CYS A 111 5.20 -11.42 8.87
C CYS A 111 6.24 -10.63 8.08
N TYR A 112 6.52 -11.04 6.84
CA TYR A 112 7.45 -10.32 5.98
C TYR A 112 6.90 -8.95 5.54
N VAL A 113 5.62 -8.85 5.20
CA VAL A 113 4.96 -7.57 4.84
C VAL A 113 4.90 -6.60 6.03
N LEU A 114 4.73 -7.09 7.25
CA LEU A 114 4.71 -6.22 8.43
C LEU A 114 6.12 -5.83 8.84
N ALA A 115 7.09 -6.72 8.69
CA ALA A 115 8.50 -6.42 8.94
C ALA A 115 9.12 -5.51 7.86
N SER A 116 8.64 -5.53 6.62
CA SER A 116 9.08 -4.60 5.57
C SER A 116 8.76 -3.13 5.90
N LYS A 117 7.74 -2.90 6.73
CA LYS A 117 7.40 -1.56 7.24
C LYS A 117 8.40 -1.01 8.25
N SER A 118 9.27 -1.86 8.80
CA SER A 118 10.36 -1.40 9.68
C SER A 118 11.39 -0.58 8.88
N PRO A 119 11.92 0.53 9.42
CA PRO A 119 12.87 1.39 8.72
C PRO A 119 14.16 0.66 8.31
N GLU A 120 14.59 -0.34 9.08
CA GLU A 120 15.91 -0.98 8.95
C GLU A 120 15.92 -2.28 8.15
N THR A 121 14.76 -2.77 7.71
CA THR A 121 14.66 -4.01 6.93
C THR A 121 15.18 -3.78 5.50
N ASP A 122 15.97 -4.70 4.99
CA ASP A 122 16.44 -4.72 3.59
C ASP A 122 15.37 -5.35 2.68
N PHE A 123 15.06 -4.70 1.55
CA PHE A 123 14.09 -5.18 0.57
C PHE A 123 14.49 -6.53 -0.05
N LEU A 124 15.78 -6.87 -0.07
CA LEU A 124 16.27 -8.17 -0.55
C LEU A 124 15.66 -9.34 0.23
N GLN A 125 15.20 -9.11 1.45
CA GLN A 125 14.54 -10.12 2.28
C GLN A 125 13.19 -10.57 1.72
N CYS A 126 12.52 -9.74 0.91
CA CYS A 126 11.31 -10.14 0.18
C CYS A 126 11.59 -11.31 -0.78
N GLY A 127 12.85 -11.48 -1.23
CA GLY A 127 13.30 -12.60 -2.05
C GLY A 127 13.00 -13.98 -1.46
N ASN A 128 12.90 -14.07 -0.13
CA ASN A 128 12.64 -15.30 0.62
C ASN A 128 11.15 -15.72 0.66
N ILE A 129 10.23 -14.84 0.26
CA ILE A 129 8.79 -15.11 0.25
C ILE A 129 8.45 -16.02 -0.94
N LYS A 130 7.69 -17.09 -0.68
CA LYS A 130 7.40 -18.11 -1.71
C LYS A 130 6.12 -17.83 -2.49
N VAL A 131 5.07 -17.31 -1.85
CA VAL A 131 3.83 -17.00 -2.56
C VAL A 131 3.99 -15.66 -3.28
N SER A 132 3.78 -15.71 -4.58
CA SER A 132 4.15 -14.64 -5.50
C SER A 132 3.45 -13.31 -5.23
N ASN A 133 2.17 -13.32 -4.84
CA ASN A 133 1.45 -12.08 -4.52
C ASN A 133 1.94 -11.43 -3.23
N VAL A 134 2.34 -12.22 -2.21
CA VAL A 134 2.88 -11.62 -0.98
C VAL A 134 4.33 -11.15 -1.18
N LYS A 135 5.11 -11.87 -1.99
CA LYS A 135 6.43 -11.41 -2.46
C LYS A 135 6.31 -10.06 -3.16
N ARG A 136 5.33 -9.92 -4.06
CA ARG A 136 4.99 -8.65 -4.72
C ARG A 136 4.68 -7.56 -3.71
N ASP A 137 3.75 -7.81 -2.79
CA ASP A 137 3.28 -6.80 -1.82
C ASP A 137 4.44 -6.31 -0.92
N CYS A 138 5.36 -7.21 -0.54
CA CYS A 138 6.57 -6.86 0.19
C CYS A 138 7.47 -5.89 -0.60
N TYR A 139 7.81 -6.21 -1.86
CA TYR A 139 8.62 -5.32 -2.69
C TYR A 139 7.91 -4.00 -3.00
N ALA A 140 6.60 -4.03 -3.21
CA ALA A 140 5.76 -2.86 -3.42
C ALA A 140 5.83 -1.88 -2.24
N ASP A 141 5.72 -2.38 -1.00
CA ASP A 141 5.84 -1.54 0.20
C ASP A 141 7.22 -0.88 0.31
N PHE A 142 8.30 -1.59 -0.07
CA PHE A 142 9.64 -0.99 -0.14
C PHE A 142 9.79 0.03 -1.27
N ALA A 143 9.26 -0.28 -2.45
CA ALA A 143 9.28 0.62 -3.61
C ALA A 143 8.59 1.94 -3.30
N LYS A 144 7.45 1.90 -2.58
CA LYS A 144 6.77 3.07 -2.01
C LYS A 144 7.63 3.81 -0.99
N LYS A 145 8.12 3.10 0.03
CA LYS A 145 8.89 3.68 1.13
C LYS A 145 10.15 4.38 0.66
N LEU A 146 10.86 3.79 -0.29
CA LEU A 146 12.12 4.29 -0.83
C LEU A 146 11.93 5.14 -2.09
N ASN A 147 10.68 5.37 -2.51
CA ASN A 147 10.33 6.07 -3.73
C ASN A 147 11.19 5.57 -4.93
N SER A 148 11.27 4.25 -5.10
CA SER A 148 12.02 3.59 -6.17
C SER A 148 11.27 2.39 -6.78
N PRO A 149 10.66 2.53 -7.98
CA PRO A 149 9.98 1.44 -8.68
C PRO A 149 10.93 0.31 -9.09
N LEU A 150 12.24 0.60 -9.21
CA LEU A 150 13.27 -0.39 -9.55
C LEU A 150 13.36 -1.53 -8.54
N ILE A 151 12.84 -1.35 -7.32
CA ILE A 151 12.76 -2.42 -6.33
C ILE A 151 11.87 -3.57 -6.82
N CYS A 152 10.82 -3.29 -7.59
CA CYS A 152 9.95 -4.30 -8.18
C CYS A 152 10.68 -5.21 -9.20
N GLU A 153 11.83 -4.81 -9.76
CA GLU A 153 12.60 -5.63 -10.70
C GLU A 153 13.09 -6.95 -10.09
N ASN A 154 13.11 -7.04 -8.75
CA ASN A 154 13.49 -8.24 -8.01
C ASN A 154 12.37 -9.30 -7.93
N ILE A 155 11.23 -9.07 -8.62
CA ILE A 155 10.14 -10.03 -8.75
C ILE A 155 10.35 -10.85 -10.04
N ASP A 156 10.57 -12.15 -9.89
CA ASP A 156 10.82 -13.06 -11.02
C ASP A 156 9.61 -13.23 -11.94
N ASN A 157 8.40 -13.21 -11.37
CA ASN A 157 7.18 -13.32 -12.15
C ASN A 157 6.86 -11.98 -12.80
N GLU A 158 6.96 -11.93 -14.13
CA GLU A 158 6.71 -10.71 -14.90
C GLU A 158 5.33 -10.09 -14.63
N ILE A 159 4.25 -10.88 -14.50
CA ILE A 159 2.91 -10.34 -14.21
C ILE A 159 2.89 -9.65 -12.83
N GLU A 160 3.46 -10.27 -11.80
CA GLU A 160 3.51 -9.69 -10.46
C GLU A 160 4.47 -8.50 -10.37
N LYS A 161 5.59 -8.52 -11.12
CA LYS A 161 6.49 -7.37 -11.30
C LYS A 161 5.73 -6.16 -11.84
N HIS A 162 4.97 -6.34 -12.91
CA HIS A 162 4.15 -5.28 -13.49
C HIS A 162 3.10 -4.77 -12.50
N LYS A 163 2.43 -5.67 -11.76
CA LYS A 163 1.48 -5.26 -10.73
C LYS A 163 2.12 -4.44 -9.61
N CYS A 164 3.33 -4.82 -9.16
CA CYS A 164 4.10 -4.06 -8.16
C CYS A 164 4.33 -2.62 -8.65
N ILE A 165 4.78 -2.47 -9.89
CA ILE A 165 5.02 -1.15 -10.48
C ILE A 165 3.69 -0.39 -10.54
N LEU A 166 2.70 -0.91 -11.26
CA LEU A 166 1.47 -0.19 -11.62
C LEU A 166 0.56 0.16 -10.43
N TYR A 167 0.27 -0.79 -9.56
CA TYR A 167 -0.76 -0.59 -8.54
C TYR A 167 -0.21 0.09 -7.29
N GLU A 168 1.04 -0.20 -6.96
CA GLU A 168 1.56 0.11 -5.63
C GLU A 168 2.53 1.30 -5.66
N VAL A 169 3.31 1.47 -6.72
CA VAL A 169 4.29 2.57 -6.80
C VAL A 169 3.70 3.80 -7.49
N LEU A 170 2.87 3.61 -8.53
CA LEU A 170 2.39 4.72 -9.37
C LEU A 170 1.18 5.46 -8.82
N THR A 171 0.53 4.95 -7.78
CA THR A 171 -0.53 5.68 -7.07
C THR A 171 0.02 6.81 -6.21
N GLN A 172 1.34 6.94 -6.06
CA GLN A 172 1.97 8.06 -5.36
C GLN A 172 2.23 9.24 -6.31
N GLU A 173 1.79 10.44 -5.90
CA GLU A 173 1.93 11.68 -6.66
C GLU A 173 3.39 12.01 -7.05
N SER A 174 4.35 11.58 -6.24
CA SER A 174 5.79 11.81 -6.42
C SER A 174 6.37 11.21 -7.72
N PHE A 175 5.72 10.19 -8.27
CA PHE A 175 6.22 9.43 -9.41
C PHE A 175 5.72 9.92 -10.77
N SER A 176 4.73 10.80 -10.80
CA SER A 176 4.08 11.33 -12.02
C SER A 176 5.02 12.00 -13.05
N LYS A 177 6.32 12.17 -12.76
CA LYS A 177 7.26 12.95 -13.58
C LYS A 177 8.04 12.19 -14.65
N ASN A 178 8.05 10.85 -14.67
CA ASN A 178 8.86 10.09 -15.64
C ASN A 178 8.03 9.22 -16.58
N LEU A 179 7.24 9.88 -17.46
CA LEU A 179 6.32 9.21 -18.38
C LEU A 179 7.01 8.20 -19.33
N GLU A 180 8.21 8.51 -19.81
CA GLU A 180 8.97 7.61 -20.70
C GLU A 180 9.39 6.32 -19.99
N PHE A 181 9.83 6.43 -18.74
CA PHE A 181 10.11 5.25 -17.91
C PHE A 181 8.87 4.36 -17.76
N TYR A 182 7.64 4.89 -17.81
CA TYR A 182 6.41 4.08 -17.68
C TYR A 182 5.96 3.43 -18.97
N LYS A 183 6.18 4.08 -20.12
CA LYS A 183 5.81 3.51 -21.43
C LYS A 183 6.44 2.14 -21.66
N GLN A 184 7.69 1.95 -21.23
CA GLN A 184 8.39 0.66 -21.37
C GLN A 184 7.73 -0.47 -20.57
N TYR A 185 7.07 -0.18 -19.45
CA TYR A 185 6.35 -1.19 -18.63
C TYR A 185 4.91 -1.40 -19.08
N CYS A 186 4.29 -0.41 -19.74
CA CYS A 186 2.96 -0.59 -20.32
C CYS A 186 2.97 -1.47 -21.59
N ALA A 187 4.04 -1.37 -22.39
CA ALA A 187 4.16 -2.05 -23.67
C ALA A 187 4.04 -3.59 -23.61
N PRO A 188 4.69 -4.31 -22.67
CA PRO A 188 4.67 -5.77 -22.62
C PRO A 188 3.41 -6.38 -22.00
N LEU A 189 2.50 -5.57 -21.44
CA LEU A 189 1.25 -6.08 -20.85
C LEU A 189 0.45 -6.84 -21.92
N THR A 190 -0.09 -8.01 -21.60
CA THR A 190 -0.94 -8.79 -22.51
C THR A 190 -2.40 -8.78 -22.09
N ASN A 191 -2.66 -8.65 -20.79
CA ASN A 191 -4.00 -8.53 -20.22
C ASN A 191 -4.63 -7.16 -20.58
N GLU A 192 -5.84 -7.17 -21.13
CA GLU A 192 -6.53 -5.94 -21.55
C GLU A 192 -6.85 -4.99 -20.39
N TYR A 193 -7.19 -5.52 -19.21
CA TYR A 193 -7.47 -4.71 -18.03
C TYR A 193 -6.21 -3.98 -17.55
N ASP A 194 -5.08 -4.68 -17.47
CA ASP A 194 -3.82 -4.06 -17.05
C ASP A 194 -3.33 -3.03 -18.09
N LYS A 195 -3.43 -3.33 -19.39
CA LYS A 195 -3.17 -2.35 -20.47
C LYS A 195 -4.01 -1.10 -20.30
N TYR A 196 -5.30 -1.29 -20.03
CA TYR A 196 -6.23 -0.18 -19.82
C TYR A 196 -5.84 0.67 -18.63
N GLN A 197 -5.52 0.08 -17.46
CA GLN A 197 -5.06 0.83 -16.29
C GLN A 197 -3.76 1.59 -16.57
N CYS A 198 -2.82 0.95 -17.27
CA CYS A 198 -1.54 1.55 -17.65
C CYS A 198 -1.74 2.76 -18.58
N ASN A 199 -2.54 2.60 -19.64
CA ASN A 199 -2.85 3.67 -20.58
C ASN A 199 -3.62 4.81 -19.91
N LYS A 200 -4.56 4.49 -19.00
CA LYS A 200 -5.26 5.50 -18.20
C LYS A 200 -4.26 6.34 -17.39
N PHE A 201 -3.30 5.71 -16.73
CA PHE A 201 -2.25 6.40 -15.99
C PHE A 201 -1.36 7.26 -16.90
N LEU A 202 -0.89 6.71 -18.03
CA LEU A 202 -0.06 7.45 -19.00
C LEU A 202 -0.81 8.67 -19.54
N ASN A 203 -2.06 8.51 -19.94
CA ASN A 203 -2.89 9.60 -20.47
C ASN A 203 -3.22 10.66 -19.41
N THR A 204 -3.30 10.27 -18.13
CA THR A 204 -3.56 11.20 -17.03
C THR A 204 -2.32 12.06 -16.71
N ASN A 205 -1.11 11.52 -16.90
CA ASN A 205 0.15 12.21 -16.57
C ASN A 205 0.88 12.82 -17.78
N GLN A 206 0.35 12.66 -18.99
CA GLN A 206 0.90 13.33 -20.15
C GLN A 206 0.72 14.85 -19.98
N GLU A 207 1.83 15.60 -19.99
CA GLU A 207 1.75 17.05 -19.99
C GLU A 207 0.88 17.51 -21.16
N ILE A 208 -0.23 18.16 -20.85
CA ILE A 208 -1.12 18.74 -21.83
C ILE A 208 -0.36 19.93 -22.45
N THR A 209 0.37 19.68 -23.52
CA THR A 209 1.01 20.75 -24.28
C THR A 209 -0.05 21.44 -25.14
N ILE A 210 0.00 22.78 -25.18
CA ILE A 210 -0.98 23.62 -25.89
C ILE A 210 -1.00 23.32 -27.41
N LYS A 211 0.05 22.67 -27.93
CA LYS A 211 0.19 22.37 -29.37
C LYS A 211 -0.93 21.48 -29.92
N ASP A 212 -1.56 20.67 -29.07
CA ASP A 212 -2.61 19.73 -29.47
C ASP A 212 -4.03 20.24 -29.13
N TRP A 213 -4.25 21.56 -29.09
CA TRP A 213 -5.56 22.12 -28.74
C TRP A 213 -6.42 22.42 -29.97
N LYS A 214 -7.68 21.99 -29.93
CA LYS A 214 -8.73 22.36 -30.89
C LYS A 214 -9.40 23.66 -30.48
N THR A 215 -10.12 24.27 -31.42
CA THR A 215 -10.92 25.46 -31.18
C THR A 215 -12.39 25.15 -31.38
N TYR A 216 -13.23 25.57 -30.45
CA TYR A 216 -14.69 25.48 -30.55
C TYR A 216 -15.29 26.88 -30.46
N LYS A 217 -16.14 27.21 -31.44
CA LYS A 217 -16.83 28.49 -31.52
C LYS A 217 -18.27 28.29 -31.06
N TRP A 218 -18.69 29.09 -30.09
CA TRP A 218 -20.03 29.01 -29.52
C TRP A 218 -20.72 30.36 -29.59
N SER A 219 -21.85 30.40 -30.27
CA SER A 219 -22.69 31.59 -30.33
C SER A 219 -23.69 31.55 -29.19
N TYR A 220 -23.70 32.60 -28.39
CA TYR A 220 -24.61 32.73 -27.27
C TYR A 220 -25.11 34.17 -27.18
N TYR A 221 -26.42 34.35 -27.38
CA TYR A 221 -27.04 35.64 -27.72
C TYR A 221 -26.36 36.28 -28.94
N SER A 222 -25.96 37.54 -28.82
CA SER A 222 -25.25 38.32 -29.83
C SER A 222 -23.72 38.19 -29.73
N TYR A 223 -23.22 37.33 -28.83
CA TYR A 223 -21.80 37.17 -28.58
C TYR A 223 -21.30 35.85 -29.17
N LEU A 224 -20.10 35.88 -29.74
CA LEU A 224 -19.40 34.71 -30.24
C LEU A 224 -18.18 34.45 -29.35
N TYR A 225 -18.19 33.32 -28.65
CA TYR A 225 -17.10 32.89 -27.78
C TYR A 225 -16.22 31.88 -28.51
N THR A 226 -14.91 32.01 -28.34
CA THR A 226 -13.94 31.06 -28.89
C THR A 226 -13.20 30.37 -27.75
N PHE A 227 -13.44 29.07 -27.60
CA PHE A 227 -12.76 28.23 -26.61
C PHE A 227 -11.66 27.42 -27.27
N LYS A 228 -10.48 27.38 -26.64
CA LYS A 228 -9.48 26.37 -26.97
C LYS A 228 -9.56 25.24 -25.94
N TYR A 229 -9.39 24.00 -26.38
CA TYR A 229 -9.46 22.82 -25.51
C TYR A 229 -8.60 21.68 -26.06
N PRO A 230 -8.16 20.70 -25.24
CA PRO A 230 -7.35 19.59 -25.72
C PRO A 230 -8.05 18.77 -26.81
N SER A 231 -7.32 18.40 -27.87
CA SER A 231 -7.88 17.77 -29.08
C SER A 231 -8.54 16.41 -28.86
N ASN A 232 -8.17 15.71 -27.79
CA ASN A 232 -8.74 14.44 -27.37
C ASN A 232 -10.01 14.59 -26.53
N TRP A 233 -10.44 15.80 -26.21
CA TRP A 233 -11.70 16.03 -25.49
C TRP A 233 -12.87 16.15 -26.47
N ASN A 234 -14.04 15.72 -26.00
CA ASN A 234 -15.30 15.84 -26.72
C ASN A 234 -16.07 17.06 -26.19
N VAL A 235 -16.57 17.88 -27.11
CA VAL A 235 -17.45 19.00 -26.78
C VAL A 235 -18.88 18.59 -27.07
N SER A 236 -19.78 18.74 -26.10
CA SER A 236 -21.21 18.53 -26.29
C SER A 236 -22.01 19.73 -25.82
N GLU A 237 -23.04 20.07 -26.58
CA GLU A 237 -23.97 21.15 -26.22
C GLU A 237 -25.05 20.61 -25.28
N LEU A 238 -25.34 21.38 -24.23
CA LEU A 238 -26.50 21.16 -23.38
C LEU A 238 -27.76 21.59 -24.13
N PRO A 239 -28.74 20.70 -24.35
CA PRO A 239 -29.97 21.06 -25.03
C PRO A 239 -30.68 22.16 -24.23
N THR A 240 -31.17 23.18 -24.94
CA THR A 240 -32.02 24.22 -24.37
C THR A 240 -33.38 23.60 -24.05
N ASN A 241 -33.57 23.12 -22.83
CA ASN A 241 -34.89 22.68 -22.38
C ASN A 241 -35.62 23.87 -21.74
N TYR A 242 -36.53 24.46 -22.50
CA TYR A 242 -37.30 25.64 -22.10
C TYR A 242 -38.10 25.43 -20.79
N LYS A 243 -38.39 24.19 -20.40
CA LYS A 243 -39.17 23.87 -19.20
C LYS A 243 -38.38 23.92 -17.89
N SER A 244 -37.05 23.80 -17.92
CA SER A 244 -36.23 23.67 -16.70
C SER A 244 -35.43 24.92 -16.32
N ASN A 245 -35.62 26.06 -17.02
CA ASN A 245 -34.74 27.23 -16.92
C ASN A 245 -33.25 26.92 -17.20
N ILE A 246 -32.93 25.73 -17.71
CA ILE A 246 -31.58 25.37 -18.14
C ILE A 246 -31.39 25.99 -19.51
N LEU A 247 -30.95 27.23 -19.49
CA LEU A 247 -30.50 27.96 -20.66
C LEU A 247 -29.15 27.32 -21.04
N GLY A 248 -29.06 26.83 -22.27
CA GLY A 248 -28.01 25.93 -22.77
C GLY A 248 -26.57 26.31 -22.40
N GLY A 249 -25.68 25.36 -22.62
CA GLY A 249 -24.27 25.44 -22.23
C GLY A 249 -23.42 24.44 -22.98
N LEU A 250 -22.15 24.33 -22.58
CA LEU A 250 -21.19 23.41 -23.18
C LEU A 250 -20.58 22.52 -22.11
N PHE A 251 -20.48 21.24 -22.41
CA PHE A 251 -19.59 20.32 -21.71
C PHE A 251 -18.33 20.10 -22.53
N PHE A 252 -17.18 20.31 -21.90
CA PHE A 252 -15.89 19.87 -22.39
C PHE A 252 -15.51 18.61 -21.60
N ASN A 253 -15.63 17.47 -22.25
CA ASN A 253 -15.48 16.14 -21.65
C ASN A 253 -14.10 15.57 -22.02
N PRO A 254 -13.17 15.40 -21.07
CA PRO A 254 -11.97 14.61 -21.31
C PRO A 254 -12.34 13.16 -21.63
N PRO A 255 -11.40 12.36 -22.16
CA PRO A 255 -11.57 10.92 -22.30
C PRO A 255 -11.77 10.15 -20.97
N SER A 256 -11.79 10.85 -19.83
CA SER A 256 -12.07 10.26 -18.52
C SER A 256 -13.49 9.68 -18.50
N LEU A 257 -13.65 8.54 -17.81
CA LEU A 257 -14.95 7.87 -17.65
C LEU A 257 -15.80 8.43 -16.52
N ASN A 258 -15.31 9.38 -15.71
CA ASN A 258 -16.12 9.98 -14.67
C ASN A 258 -16.88 11.19 -15.22
N ASP A 259 -18.22 11.15 -15.17
CA ASP A 259 -19.07 12.28 -15.57
C ASP A 259 -18.79 13.55 -14.75
N ASP A 260 -18.16 13.43 -13.57
CA ASP A 260 -17.76 14.59 -12.76
C ASP A 260 -16.48 15.28 -13.27
N ASP A 261 -15.73 14.62 -14.15
CA ASP A 261 -14.46 15.08 -14.71
C ASP A 261 -14.66 15.98 -15.94
N ARG A 262 -15.59 16.94 -15.90
CA ARG A 262 -15.85 17.84 -17.05
C ARG A 262 -15.74 19.31 -16.69
N ILE A 263 -15.45 20.13 -17.70
CA ILE A 263 -15.58 21.58 -17.60
C ILE A 263 -16.93 21.96 -18.20
N LEU A 264 -17.73 22.70 -17.42
CA LEU A 264 -19.02 23.21 -17.85
C LEU A 264 -18.97 24.72 -18.05
N VAL A 265 -19.48 25.15 -19.20
CA VAL A 265 -19.76 26.55 -19.52
C VAL A 265 -21.28 26.70 -19.57
N ASN A 266 -21.90 27.30 -18.55
CA ASN A 266 -23.35 27.48 -18.53
C ASN A 266 -23.75 28.78 -17.81
N ARG A 267 -25.03 28.93 -17.42
CA ARG A 267 -25.53 30.12 -16.69
C ARG A 267 -25.62 29.98 -15.18
N VAL A 268 -25.26 28.81 -14.63
CA VAL A 268 -25.40 28.57 -13.19
C VAL A 268 -24.32 29.37 -12.49
N GLN A 269 -24.72 30.35 -11.68
CA GLN A 269 -23.80 31.24 -10.98
C GLN A 269 -22.77 30.44 -10.17
N CYS A 270 -21.56 30.98 -10.06
CA CYS A 270 -20.58 30.45 -9.13
C CYS A 270 -21.14 30.49 -7.70
N GLY A 271 -20.93 29.41 -6.94
CA GLY A 271 -21.32 29.29 -5.53
C GLY A 271 -22.75 28.79 -5.29
N THR A 272 -23.55 28.52 -6.32
CA THR A 272 -24.92 28.00 -6.12
C THR A 272 -24.99 26.48 -5.97
N SER A 273 -23.88 25.77 -6.22
CA SER A 273 -23.81 24.32 -6.02
C SER A 273 -22.64 23.95 -5.13
N SER A 274 -22.90 23.14 -4.11
CA SER A 274 -21.86 22.56 -3.25
C SER A 274 -20.93 21.58 -3.98
N SER A 275 -21.31 21.16 -5.20
CA SER A 275 -20.47 20.29 -6.03
C SER A 275 -19.40 21.04 -6.83
N GLN A 276 -19.43 22.39 -6.88
CA GLN A 276 -18.41 23.15 -7.61
C GLN A 276 -17.08 23.11 -6.87
N THR A 277 -16.07 22.49 -7.48
CA THR A 277 -14.70 22.52 -6.97
C THR A 277 -14.00 23.80 -7.40
N LYS A 278 -14.30 24.29 -8.62
CA LYS A 278 -13.73 25.54 -9.15
C LYS A 278 -14.73 26.23 -10.07
N CYS A 279 -14.82 27.56 -9.97
CA CYS A 279 -15.68 28.37 -10.82
C CYS A 279 -15.04 29.73 -11.08
N VAL A 280 -15.10 30.20 -12.34
CA VAL A 280 -14.61 31.52 -12.77
C VAL A 280 -15.70 32.18 -13.62
N MET A 281 -15.90 33.47 -13.42
CA MET A 281 -16.77 34.29 -14.25
C MET A 281 -15.97 34.88 -15.41
N PHE A 282 -16.30 34.50 -16.64
CA PHE A 282 -15.74 35.14 -17.84
C PHE A 282 -16.56 36.38 -18.20
N ASN A 283 -15.89 37.52 -18.35
CA ASN A 283 -16.48 38.85 -18.62
C ASN A 283 -17.68 39.20 -17.72
N ASN A 284 -17.68 38.74 -16.46
CA ASN A 284 -18.78 38.90 -15.50
C ASN A 284 -20.15 38.37 -15.98
N GLN A 285 -20.19 37.54 -17.02
CA GLN A 285 -21.44 37.08 -17.64
C GLN A 285 -21.56 35.56 -17.68
N ILE A 286 -20.47 34.85 -17.98
CA ILE A 286 -20.51 33.41 -18.22
C ILE A 286 -19.73 32.68 -17.13
N PRO A 287 -20.42 31.97 -16.22
CA PRO A 287 -19.75 31.06 -15.32
C PRO A 287 -19.19 29.85 -16.06
N ILE A 288 -17.93 29.58 -15.78
CA ILE A 288 -17.19 28.41 -16.23
C ILE A 288 -16.78 27.67 -14.97
N TRP A 289 -17.16 26.40 -14.84
CA TRP A 289 -16.91 25.66 -13.61
C TRP A 289 -16.63 24.19 -13.86
N THR A 290 -16.08 23.54 -12.84
CA THR A 290 -15.91 22.10 -12.80
C THR A 290 -16.16 21.59 -11.38
N SER A 291 -16.75 20.40 -11.28
CA SER A 291 -16.95 19.67 -10.02
C SER A 291 -15.80 18.73 -9.70
N THR A 292 -14.89 18.50 -10.63
CA THR A 292 -13.81 17.53 -10.44
C THR A 292 -12.83 17.93 -9.34
N LYS A 293 -12.31 16.93 -8.64
CA LYS A 293 -11.14 17.05 -7.75
C LYS A 293 -9.85 16.57 -8.44
N ASN A 294 -9.93 16.18 -9.71
CA ASN A 294 -8.79 15.72 -10.47
C ASN A 294 -7.82 16.89 -10.74
N PRO A 295 -6.59 16.86 -10.19
CA PRO A 295 -5.67 18.00 -10.28
C PRO A 295 -5.28 18.34 -11.72
N GLN A 296 -5.28 17.37 -12.63
CA GLN A 296 -4.95 17.61 -14.04
C GLN A 296 -6.06 18.37 -14.76
N ILE A 297 -7.32 18.07 -14.45
CA ILE A 297 -8.45 18.81 -15.01
C ILE A 297 -8.49 20.21 -14.41
N LEU A 298 -8.17 20.37 -13.12
CA LEU A 298 -8.05 21.69 -12.51
C LEU A 298 -6.94 22.54 -13.15
N LYS A 299 -5.79 21.94 -13.48
CA LYS A 299 -4.72 22.59 -14.24
C LYS A 299 -5.15 22.93 -15.67
N THR A 300 -5.85 22.00 -16.33
CA THR A 300 -6.41 22.22 -17.68
C THR A 300 -7.46 23.33 -17.68
N PHE A 301 -8.26 23.41 -16.62
CA PHE A 301 -9.27 24.44 -16.43
C PHE A 301 -8.62 25.84 -16.40
N ASP A 302 -7.50 26.00 -15.71
CA ASP A 302 -6.77 27.28 -15.70
C ASP A 302 -6.32 27.69 -17.09
N LEU A 303 -5.65 26.76 -17.80
CA LEU A 303 -5.23 27.00 -19.19
C LEU A 303 -6.42 27.25 -20.12
N PHE A 304 -7.53 26.55 -19.90
CA PHE A 304 -8.77 26.72 -20.66
C PHE A 304 -9.32 28.14 -20.50
N VAL A 305 -9.44 28.62 -19.25
CA VAL A 305 -9.94 29.97 -18.93
C VAL A 305 -9.02 31.05 -19.48
N GLU A 306 -7.70 30.90 -19.37
CA GLU A 306 -6.71 31.85 -19.91
C GLU A 306 -6.75 32.01 -21.43
N ASN A 307 -7.29 31.00 -22.14
CA ASN A 307 -7.30 30.97 -23.60
C ASN A 307 -8.65 31.33 -24.24
N ILE A 308 -9.63 31.77 -23.45
CA ILE A 308 -10.94 32.19 -23.97
C ILE A 308 -10.81 33.56 -24.62
N LYS A 309 -11.35 33.69 -25.82
CA LYS A 309 -11.43 34.95 -26.57
C LYS A 309 -12.87 35.30 -26.91
#